data_AF-A0A9Q0UF62-F1
#
_entry.id   AF-A0A9Q0UF62-F1
#
_cell.length_a   1.000
_cell.length_b   1.000
_cell.length_c   1.000
_cell.angle_alpha   90.00
_cell.angle_beta   90.00
_cell.angle_gamma   90.00
#
_symmetry.space_group_name_H-M   'P 1'
#
loop_
_entity.id
_entity.type
_entity.pdbx_description
1 polymer ?
#
loop_
_entity_poly.entity_id
_entity_poly.type
_entity_poly.pdbx_seq_one_letter_code
_entity_poly.pdbx_strand_id
1 'polypeptide(L)'
;MGCKRYLTAKDIVEGSPNLNLAFVAHIFQHRNGLSTQTKQISFLETLPDDAQISREERAFRFWMNSLGNSTYIDNVFEDLRNGWLLLETLDKVSPGIVNWKVANKPPIKLPFRKVENCNQVVKIGKQLKFSLVNIAGNDIVQGNKKLILAYLWQLMRCNILQLLKNLRFHSHGKEITDVDILRWANTQVSNSGTQSRMNSFKDKSLSDGIFFLELLSAVQPRAVNWSLVTKGVADDEKKMNATYIISIARKLGCSIFLLPEDLTEVNQKMILTLTASIMYWYLKQPVDQDKQSGTSDSETISNSTLDDSASESSIEENGNL
;
A
#
# COMPACT_ATOMS: atom_id res chain seq x y z
N MET A 1 -9.17 -13.28 40.52
CA MET A 1 -9.19 -13.58 39.07
C MET A 1 -8.03 -12.95 38.28
N GLY A 2 -7.20 -12.06 38.85
CA GLY A 2 -6.10 -11.42 38.11
C GLY A 2 -6.56 -10.35 37.11
N CYS A 3 -7.86 -10.01 37.09
CA CYS A 3 -8.38 -8.99 36.20
C CYS A 3 -8.08 -7.59 36.74
N LYS A 4 -7.36 -6.75 35.97
CA LYS A 4 -7.20 -5.33 36.31
C LYS A 4 -8.54 -4.63 36.18
N ARG A 5 -9.00 -4.01 37.27
CA ARG A 5 -10.28 -3.31 37.33
C ARG A 5 -10.07 -1.85 36.91
N TYR A 6 -10.64 -1.46 35.79
CA TYR A 6 -10.64 -0.07 35.29
C TYR A 6 -12.05 0.55 35.24
N LEU A 7 -13.06 -0.14 35.77
CA LEU A 7 -14.43 0.35 35.91
C LEU A 7 -14.97 0.20 37.34
N THR A 8 -15.89 1.08 37.69
CA THR A 8 -16.53 1.16 39.01
C THR A 8 -17.84 0.36 39.03
N ALA A 9 -18.41 0.14 40.23
CA ALA A 9 -19.74 -0.47 40.35
C ALA A 9 -20.83 0.41 39.71
N LYS A 10 -20.64 1.73 39.75
CA LYS A 10 -21.54 2.73 39.16
C LYS A 10 -21.63 2.56 37.64
N ASP A 11 -20.50 2.41 36.95
CA ASP A 11 -20.46 2.23 35.49
C ASP A 11 -21.23 0.98 35.00
N ILE A 12 -21.28 -0.06 35.85
CA ILE A 12 -22.01 -1.29 35.57
C ILE A 12 -23.52 -1.05 35.68
N VAL A 13 -23.97 -0.47 36.80
CA VAL A 13 -25.41 -0.24 37.04
C VAL A 13 -25.99 0.83 36.13
N GLU A 14 -25.17 1.79 35.69
CA GLU A 14 -25.54 2.79 34.69
C GLU A 14 -25.58 2.22 33.26
N GLY A 15 -25.13 0.99 33.06
CA GLY A 15 -25.23 0.30 31.77
C GLY A 15 -24.31 0.86 30.70
N SER A 16 -23.14 1.41 31.07
CA SER A 16 -22.19 1.97 30.10
C SER A 16 -21.71 0.89 29.11
N PRO A 17 -22.08 0.95 27.82
CA PRO A 17 -21.91 -0.17 26.89
C PRO A 17 -20.44 -0.47 26.61
N ASN A 18 -19.60 0.56 26.40
CA ASN A 18 -18.17 0.38 26.10
C ASN A 18 -17.39 -0.14 27.31
N LEU A 19 -17.67 0.38 28.52
CA LEU A 19 -16.99 -0.05 29.74
C LEU A 19 -17.38 -1.49 30.10
N ASN A 20 -18.65 -1.84 29.96
CA ASN A 20 -19.12 -3.20 30.20
C ASN A 20 -18.60 -4.18 29.15
N LEU A 21 -18.58 -3.82 27.86
CA LEU A 21 -17.99 -4.65 26.82
C LEU A 21 -16.50 -4.91 27.08
N ALA A 22 -15.75 -3.85 27.40
CA ALA A 22 -14.34 -3.98 27.73
C ALA A 22 -14.16 -4.88 28.97
N PHE A 23 -15.00 -4.71 30.00
CA PHE A 23 -14.93 -5.55 31.22
C PHE A 23 -15.09 -7.03 30.90
N VAL A 24 -16.11 -7.37 30.11
CA VAL A 24 -16.39 -8.75 29.69
C VAL A 24 -15.24 -9.29 28.85
N ALA A 25 -14.72 -8.51 27.90
CA ALA A 25 -13.56 -8.89 27.10
C ALA A 25 -12.31 -9.16 27.98
N HIS A 26 -12.10 -8.35 29.01
CA HIS A 26 -10.99 -8.53 29.96
C HIS A 26 -11.14 -9.82 30.78
N ILE A 27 -12.35 -10.14 31.24
CA ILE A 27 -12.63 -11.42 31.92
C ILE A 27 -12.34 -12.59 30.98
N PHE A 28 -12.86 -12.54 29.76
CA PHE A 28 -12.66 -13.59 28.75
C PHE A 28 -11.17 -13.82 28.46
N GLN A 29 -10.38 -12.76 28.29
CA GLN A 29 -8.94 -12.86 28.04
C GLN A 29 -8.17 -13.57 29.16
N HIS A 30 -8.58 -13.41 30.42
CA HIS A 30 -7.90 -13.99 31.58
C HIS A 30 -8.45 -15.36 31.96
N ARG A 31 -9.74 -15.58 31.72
CA ARG A 31 -10.50 -16.76 32.15
C ARG A 31 -11.59 -17.08 31.13
N ASN A 32 -11.18 -17.60 29.97
CA ASN A 32 -12.11 -18.02 28.92
C ASN A 32 -12.90 -19.30 29.26
N GLY A 33 -12.47 -20.07 30.27
CA GLY A 33 -13.15 -21.30 30.69
C GLY A 33 -13.10 -22.43 29.66
N LEU A 34 -12.27 -22.31 28.62
CA LEU A 34 -12.11 -23.33 27.58
C LEU A 34 -11.21 -24.47 28.11
N SER A 35 -11.66 -25.71 27.97
CA SER A 35 -10.86 -26.88 28.37
C SER A 35 -9.67 -27.07 27.42
N THR A 36 -8.54 -27.56 27.94
CA THR A 36 -7.34 -27.83 27.13
C THR A 36 -7.56 -28.93 26.10
N GLN A 37 -8.58 -29.78 26.24
CA GLN A 37 -8.94 -30.79 25.24
C GLN A 37 -9.48 -30.17 23.94
N THR A 38 -10.06 -28.97 23.98
CA THR A 38 -10.46 -28.23 22.77
C THR A 38 -9.24 -27.78 21.94
N LYS A 39 -8.05 -27.67 22.53
CA LYS A 39 -6.83 -27.32 21.78
C LYS A 39 -6.41 -28.38 20.75
N GLN A 40 -6.79 -29.65 20.93
CA GLN A 40 -6.48 -30.69 19.93
C GLN A 40 -7.45 -30.69 18.74
N ILE A 41 -8.61 -30.03 18.84
CA ILE A 41 -9.63 -30.03 17.79
C ILE A 41 -9.51 -28.84 16.83
N SER A 42 -8.77 -27.77 17.17
CA SER A 42 -8.71 -26.54 16.35
C SER A 42 -7.35 -26.12 15.82
N PHE A 43 -6.30 -26.93 16.03
CA PHE A 43 -4.97 -26.74 15.43
C PHE A 43 -4.55 -28.00 14.65
N LEU A 44 -5.51 -28.82 14.21
CA LEU A 44 -5.26 -29.80 13.17
C LEU A 44 -5.15 -29.02 11.85
N GLU A 45 -3.92 -28.68 11.49
CA GLU A 45 -3.50 -28.40 10.12
C GLU A 45 -4.26 -27.26 9.42
N THR A 46 -4.00 -26.00 9.81
CA THR A 46 -4.13 -24.93 8.81
C THR A 46 -3.13 -25.25 7.72
N LEU A 47 -3.59 -25.82 6.60
CA LEU A 47 -2.72 -26.14 5.48
C LEU A 47 -1.96 -24.85 5.10
N PRO A 48 -0.70 -24.93 4.64
CA PRO A 48 0.04 -23.74 4.21
C PRO A 48 -0.74 -22.85 3.23
N ASP A 49 -1.59 -23.46 2.40
CA ASP A 49 -2.51 -22.77 1.48
C ASP A 49 -3.55 -21.92 2.24
N ASP A 50 -4.10 -22.40 3.36
CA ASP A 50 -5.09 -21.67 4.17
C ASP A 50 -4.49 -20.46 4.89
N ALA A 51 -3.24 -20.56 5.34
CA ALA A 51 -2.53 -19.43 5.94
C ALA A 51 -2.30 -18.31 4.91
N GLN A 52 -1.88 -18.68 3.69
CA GLN A 52 -1.70 -17.72 2.59
C GLN A 52 -3.03 -17.12 2.15
N ILE A 53 -4.09 -17.93 2.01
CA ILE A 53 -5.45 -17.46 1.68
C ILE A 53 -5.93 -16.46 2.72
N SER A 54 -5.73 -16.73 4.02
CA SER A 54 -6.09 -15.83 5.12
C SER A 54 -5.31 -14.52 5.08
N ARG A 55 -4.02 -14.56 4.73
CA ARG A 55 -3.20 -13.36 4.56
C ARG A 55 -3.67 -12.50 3.38
N GLU A 56 -3.90 -13.12 2.22
CA GLU A 56 -4.38 -12.43 1.02
C GLU A 56 -5.79 -11.85 1.25
N GLU A 57 -6.69 -12.61 1.86
CA GLU A 57 -8.03 -12.15 2.30
C GLU A 57 -7.92 -10.83 3.06
N ARG A 58 -7.08 -10.81 4.11
CA ARG A 58 -6.93 -9.65 4.99
C ARG A 58 -6.38 -8.45 4.23
N ALA A 59 -5.37 -8.65 3.38
CA ALA A 59 -4.79 -7.58 2.59
C ALA A 59 -5.82 -6.96 1.63
N PHE A 60 -6.59 -7.79 0.91
CA PHE A 60 -7.63 -7.29 0.01
C PHE A 60 -8.80 -6.65 0.76
N ARG A 61 -9.21 -7.20 1.90
CA ARG A 61 -10.26 -6.62 2.74
C ARG A 61 -9.91 -5.21 3.17
N PHE A 62 -8.71 -5.01 3.71
CA PHE A 62 -8.25 -3.68 4.12
C PHE A 62 -8.08 -2.74 2.94
N TRP A 63 -7.55 -3.22 1.82
CA TRP A 63 -7.47 -2.43 0.60
C TRP A 63 -8.84 -1.96 0.12
N MET A 64 -9.82 -2.86 -0.02
CA MET A 64 -11.17 -2.50 -0.44
C MET A 64 -11.84 -1.52 0.53
N ASN A 65 -11.72 -1.76 1.84
CA ASN A 65 -12.27 -0.86 2.85
C ASN A 65 -11.62 0.54 2.81
N SER A 66 -10.36 0.64 2.39
CA SER A 66 -9.67 1.93 2.23
C SER A 66 -10.16 2.78 1.06
N LEU A 67 -10.88 2.19 0.09
CA LEU A 67 -11.42 2.89 -1.09
C LEU A 67 -12.74 3.63 -0.80
N GLY A 68 -13.31 3.45 0.40
CA GLY A 68 -14.56 4.10 0.80
C GLY A 68 -15.79 3.53 0.10
N ASN A 69 -15.95 2.20 0.18
CA ASN A 69 -17.19 1.50 -0.23
C ASN A 69 -18.36 1.86 0.71
N SER A 70 -19.59 1.59 0.28
CA SER A 70 -20.79 1.98 1.05
C SER A 70 -20.98 1.16 2.33
N THR A 71 -20.47 -0.07 2.35
CA THR A 71 -20.55 -1.01 3.46
C THR A 71 -19.15 -1.51 3.81
N TYR A 72 -18.88 -1.66 5.11
CA TYR A 72 -17.62 -2.23 5.58
C TYR A 72 -17.59 -3.73 5.30
N ILE A 73 -16.43 -4.21 4.82
CA ILE A 73 -16.22 -5.63 4.50
C ILE A 73 -15.58 -6.30 5.72
N ASP A 74 -16.26 -7.31 6.26
CA ASP A 74 -15.79 -8.12 7.37
C ASP A 74 -15.14 -9.41 6.88
N ASN A 75 -15.65 -9.99 5.79
CA ASN A 75 -15.12 -11.21 5.17
C ASN A 75 -15.32 -11.17 3.64
N VAL A 76 -14.23 -11.10 2.88
CA VAL A 76 -14.30 -10.99 1.41
C VAL A 76 -14.94 -12.21 0.75
N PHE A 77 -14.92 -13.39 1.38
CA PHE A 77 -15.47 -14.60 0.78
C PHE A 77 -16.99 -14.68 0.92
N GLU A 78 -17.58 -13.98 1.89
CA GLU A 78 -19.03 -13.94 2.09
C GLU A 78 -19.64 -12.65 1.56
N ASP A 79 -19.04 -11.50 1.88
CA ASP A 79 -19.64 -10.20 1.60
C ASP A 79 -19.66 -9.88 0.10
N LEU A 80 -18.73 -10.45 -0.67
CA LEU A 80 -18.62 -10.22 -2.11
C LEU A 80 -19.54 -11.11 -2.96
N ARG A 81 -20.20 -12.12 -2.36
CA ARG A 81 -20.96 -13.15 -3.09
C ARG A 81 -22.18 -12.62 -3.83
N ASN A 82 -22.69 -11.46 -3.45
CA ASN A 82 -23.81 -10.81 -4.14
C ASN A 82 -23.36 -9.88 -5.29
N GLY A 83 -22.05 -9.71 -5.48
CA GLY A 83 -21.42 -8.90 -6.53
C GLY A 83 -21.49 -7.39 -6.32
N TRP A 84 -22.27 -6.87 -5.37
CA TRP A 84 -22.51 -5.43 -5.20
C TRP A 84 -21.22 -4.68 -4.82
N LEU A 85 -20.52 -5.13 -3.78
CA LEU A 85 -19.28 -4.50 -3.32
C LEU A 85 -18.15 -4.57 -4.36
N LEU A 86 -18.14 -5.64 -5.18
CA LEU A 86 -17.21 -5.75 -6.31
C LEU A 86 -17.53 -4.71 -7.38
N LEU A 87 -18.80 -4.47 -7.70
CA LEU A 87 -19.21 -3.39 -8.61
C LEU A 87 -18.83 -2.02 -8.05
N GLU A 88 -19.08 -1.74 -6.76
CA GLU A 88 -18.66 -0.48 -6.13
C GLU A 88 -17.15 -0.27 -6.25
N THR A 89 -16.37 -1.30 -5.93
CA THR A 89 -14.90 -1.24 -6.01
C THR A 89 -14.43 -1.05 -7.45
N LEU A 90 -15.06 -1.70 -8.43
CA LEU A 90 -14.75 -1.51 -9.85
C LEU A 90 -14.99 -0.05 -10.28
N ASP A 91 -16.09 0.55 -9.86
CA ASP A 91 -16.43 1.94 -10.21
C ASP A 91 -15.52 2.95 -9.49
N LYS A 92 -15.00 2.61 -8.30
CA LYS A 92 -13.95 3.40 -7.63
C LYS A 92 -12.62 3.32 -8.37
N VAL A 93 -12.25 2.14 -8.85
CA VAL A 93 -10.99 1.92 -9.58
C VAL A 93 -11.05 2.50 -10.98
N SER A 94 -12.19 2.38 -11.66
CA SER A 94 -12.42 2.88 -13.02
C SER A 94 -13.80 3.56 -13.09
N PRO A 95 -13.87 4.88 -12.79
CA PRO A 95 -15.13 5.61 -12.73
C PRO A 95 -15.95 5.52 -14.02
N GLY A 96 -17.23 5.14 -13.88
CA GLY A 96 -18.18 5.05 -14.99
C GLY A 96 -18.16 3.70 -15.72
N ILE A 97 -17.35 2.74 -15.30
CA ILE A 97 -17.29 1.42 -15.93
C ILE A 97 -18.50 0.55 -15.59
N VAL A 98 -19.16 0.82 -14.46
CA VAL A 98 -20.33 0.07 -14.01
C VAL A 98 -21.61 0.67 -14.57
N ASN A 99 -22.37 -0.15 -15.30
CA ASN A 99 -23.75 0.16 -15.62
C ASN A 99 -24.65 -0.12 -14.40
N TRP A 100 -24.90 0.91 -13.59
CA TRP A 100 -25.74 0.80 -12.40
C TRP A 100 -27.23 0.56 -12.70
N LYS A 101 -27.71 0.79 -13.93
CA LYS A 101 -29.12 0.56 -14.31
C LYS A 101 -29.51 -0.92 -14.30
N VAL A 102 -28.54 -1.82 -14.50
CA VAL A 102 -28.74 -3.28 -14.52
C VAL A 102 -28.22 -3.95 -13.24
N ALA A 103 -27.61 -3.20 -12.33
CA ALA A 103 -27.08 -3.71 -11.08
C ALA A 103 -28.19 -3.81 -10.03
N ASN A 104 -28.20 -4.91 -9.28
CA ASN A 104 -29.19 -5.20 -8.26
C ASN A 104 -28.64 -4.83 -6.87
N LYS A 105 -29.21 -3.79 -6.24
CA LYS A 105 -28.81 -3.33 -4.91
C LYS A 105 -29.25 -4.30 -3.78
N PRO A 106 -28.39 -4.61 -2.79
CA PRO A 106 -28.78 -5.37 -1.60
C PRO A 106 -29.88 -4.68 -0.77
N PRO A 107 -30.70 -5.45 -0.01
CA PRO A 107 -30.67 -6.90 0.15
C PRO A 107 -31.28 -7.65 -1.05
N ILE A 108 -30.55 -8.64 -1.58
CA ILE A 108 -30.96 -9.43 -2.75
C ILE A 108 -31.60 -10.76 -2.31
N LYS A 109 -32.93 -10.87 -2.46
CA LYS A 109 -33.69 -12.10 -2.13
C LYS A 109 -33.58 -13.19 -3.21
N LEU A 110 -33.61 -12.80 -4.48
CA LEU A 110 -33.64 -13.72 -5.61
C LEU A 110 -32.22 -14.12 -6.02
N PRO A 111 -31.84 -15.42 -6.01
CA PRO A 111 -30.46 -15.84 -6.30
C PRO A 111 -29.94 -15.41 -7.68
N PHE A 112 -30.77 -15.42 -8.71
CA PHE A 112 -30.35 -15.05 -10.08
C PHE A 112 -29.88 -13.59 -10.16
N ARG A 113 -30.40 -12.68 -9.34
CA ARG A 113 -29.95 -11.27 -9.28
C ARG A 113 -28.53 -11.12 -8.73
N LYS A 114 -28.10 -12.02 -7.83
CA LYS A 114 -26.69 -12.10 -7.41
C LYS A 114 -25.81 -12.51 -8.59
N VAL A 115 -26.27 -13.51 -9.35
CA VAL A 115 -25.56 -14.00 -10.55
C VAL A 115 -25.47 -12.90 -11.62
N GLU A 116 -26.52 -12.10 -11.84
CA GLU A 116 -26.50 -10.95 -12.76
C GLU A 116 -25.41 -9.93 -12.38
N ASN A 117 -25.34 -9.53 -11.10
CA ASN A 117 -24.28 -8.65 -10.61
C ASN A 117 -22.88 -9.24 -10.85
N CYS A 118 -22.67 -10.50 -10.45
CA CYS A 118 -21.39 -11.16 -10.61
C CYS A 118 -21.02 -11.38 -12.09
N ASN A 119 -21.99 -11.60 -12.97
CA ASN A 119 -21.76 -11.66 -14.42
C ASN A 119 -21.30 -10.31 -14.96
N GLN A 120 -21.86 -9.20 -14.47
CA GLN A 120 -21.38 -7.87 -14.80
C GLN A 120 -19.95 -7.64 -14.31
N VAL A 121 -19.62 -8.04 -13.08
CA VAL A 121 -18.24 -8.01 -12.53
C VAL A 121 -17.24 -8.73 -13.44
N VAL A 122 -17.58 -9.95 -13.87
CA VAL A 122 -16.72 -10.74 -14.77
C VAL A 122 -16.62 -10.08 -16.14
N LYS A 123 -17.73 -9.56 -16.68
CA LYS A 123 -17.75 -8.84 -17.97
C LYS A 123 -16.83 -7.61 -17.94
N ILE A 124 -16.92 -6.81 -16.88
CA ILE A 124 -16.08 -5.63 -16.68
C ILE A 124 -14.61 -6.05 -16.54
N GLY A 125 -14.31 -7.09 -15.77
CA GLY A 125 -12.95 -7.60 -15.65
C GLY A 125 -12.34 -8.01 -17.00
N LYS A 126 -13.13 -8.64 -17.89
CA LYS A 126 -12.71 -8.93 -19.27
C LYS A 126 -12.47 -7.67 -20.10
N GLN A 127 -13.27 -6.62 -19.92
CA GLN A 127 -13.06 -5.31 -20.58
C GLN A 127 -11.76 -4.66 -20.11
N LEU A 128 -11.46 -4.75 -18.81
CA LEU A 128 -10.20 -4.33 -18.19
C LEU A 128 -9.01 -5.28 -18.47
N LYS A 129 -9.20 -6.26 -19.36
CA LYS A 129 -8.16 -7.22 -19.80
C LYS A 129 -7.63 -8.12 -18.68
N PHE A 130 -8.44 -8.42 -17.67
CA PHE A 130 -8.10 -9.42 -16.67
C PHE A 130 -8.08 -10.81 -17.33
N SER A 131 -7.12 -11.63 -16.92
CA SER A 131 -7.09 -13.05 -17.23
C SER A 131 -8.14 -13.76 -16.36
N LEU A 132 -9.33 -13.94 -16.91
CA LEU A 132 -10.49 -14.57 -16.27
C LEU A 132 -10.88 -15.86 -16.99
N VAL A 133 -9.87 -16.69 -17.32
CA VAL A 133 -10.08 -17.99 -17.95
C VAL A 133 -10.89 -18.85 -16.98
N ASN A 134 -12.04 -19.35 -17.44
CA ASN A 134 -12.95 -20.20 -16.67
C ASN A 134 -13.52 -19.57 -15.38
N ILE A 135 -13.59 -18.24 -15.28
CA ILE A 135 -14.32 -17.57 -14.19
C ILE A 135 -15.69 -17.11 -14.71
N ALA A 136 -16.76 -17.56 -14.06
CA ALA A 136 -18.14 -17.14 -14.29
C ALA A 136 -18.69 -16.40 -13.06
N GLY A 137 -19.80 -15.66 -13.24
CA GLY A 137 -20.42 -14.96 -12.12
C GLY A 137 -20.89 -15.89 -11.01
N ASN A 138 -21.29 -17.12 -11.35
CA ASN A 138 -21.73 -18.12 -10.38
C ASN A 138 -20.59 -18.58 -9.44
N ASP A 139 -19.33 -18.57 -9.88
CA ASP A 139 -18.19 -18.93 -9.02
C ASP A 139 -18.03 -17.95 -7.85
N ILE A 140 -18.29 -16.66 -8.10
CA ILE A 140 -18.28 -15.62 -7.07
C ILE A 140 -19.48 -15.81 -6.13
N VAL A 141 -20.67 -16.11 -6.67
CA VAL A 141 -21.87 -16.39 -5.85
C VAL A 141 -21.67 -17.62 -4.97
N GLN A 142 -20.95 -18.62 -5.44
CA GLN A 142 -20.59 -19.82 -4.66
C GLN A 142 -19.49 -19.56 -3.61
N GLY A 143 -18.82 -18.40 -3.64
CA GLY A 143 -17.76 -18.07 -2.68
C GLY A 143 -16.46 -18.80 -2.98
N ASN A 144 -16.14 -19.06 -4.25
CA ASN A 144 -14.89 -19.73 -4.61
C ASN A 144 -13.68 -18.85 -4.25
N LYS A 145 -13.04 -19.17 -3.11
CA LYS A 145 -11.96 -18.38 -2.51
C LYS A 145 -10.83 -18.08 -3.49
N LYS A 146 -10.35 -19.10 -4.22
CA LYS A 146 -9.22 -18.96 -5.15
C LYS A 146 -9.55 -18.00 -6.30
N LEU A 147 -10.75 -18.10 -6.86
CA LEU A 147 -11.19 -17.24 -7.96
C LEU A 147 -11.47 -15.80 -7.50
N ILE A 148 -12.03 -15.63 -6.30
CA ILE A 148 -12.22 -14.31 -5.69
C ILE A 148 -10.86 -13.63 -5.45
N LEU A 149 -9.89 -14.30 -4.81
CA LEU A 149 -8.56 -13.74 -4.58
C LEU A 149 -7.83 -13.43 -5.90
N ALA A 150 -7.95 -14.31 -6.90
CA ALA A 150 -7.36 -14.07 -8.23
C ALA A 150 -7.97 -12.83 -8.92
N TYR A 151 -9.28 -12.62 -8.77
CA TYR A 151 -9.95 -11.42 -9.28
C TYR A 151 -9.51 -10.16 -8.53
N LEU A 152 -9.51 -10.19 -7.19
CA LEU A 152 -9.13 -9.06 -6.35
C LEU A 152 -7.68 -8.65 -6.56
N TRP A 153 -6.77 -9.61 -6.74
CA TRP A 153 -5.38 -9.32 -7.13
C TRP A 153 -5.30 -8.52 -8.43
N GLN A 154 -5.98 -8.98 -9.47
CA GLN A 154 -5.96 -8.29 -10.77
C GLN A 154 -6.57 -6.90 -10.67
N LEU A 155 -7.62 -6.73 -9.86
CA LEU A 155 -8.24 -5.43 -9.61
C LEU A 155 -7.32 -4.47 -8.84
N MET A 156 -6.65 -4.95 -7.78
CA MET A 156 -5.68 -4.16 -7.02
C MET A 156 -4.47 -3.78 -7.88
N ARG A 157 -3.95 -4.70 -8.69
CA ARG A 157 -2.87 -4.44 -9.66
C ARG A 157 -3.32 -3.41 -10.71
N CYS A 158 -4.52 -3.55 -11.24
CA CYS A 158 -5.08 -2.58 -12.19
C CYS A 158 -5.18 -1.18 -11.57
N ASN A 159 -5.65 -1.09 -10.32
CA ASN A 159 -5.78 0.18 -9.61
C ASN A 159 -4.44 0.91 -9.48
N ILE A 160 -3.38 0.24 -8.99
CA ILE A 160 -2.08 0.90 -8.82
C ILE A 160 -1.44 1.30 -10.15
N LEU A 161 -1.61 0.49 -11.21
CA LEU A 161 -1.13 0.85 -12.56
C LEU A 161 -1.87 2.06 -13.14
N GLN A 162 -3.18 2.16 -12.92
CA GLN A 162 -3.97 3.33 -13.32
C GLN A 162 -3.54 4.59 -12.56
N LEU A 163 -3.30 4.47 -11.25
CA LEU A 163 -2.80 5.58 -10.43
C LEU A 163 -1.44 6.09 -10.95
N LEU A 164 -0.50 5.19 -11.26
CA LEU A 164 0.78 5.56 -11.84
C LEU A 164 0.64 6.18 -13.24
N LYS A 165 -0.28 5.67 -14.07
CA LYS A 165 -0.56 6.23 -15.40
C LYS A 165 -1.06 7.68 -15.30
N ASN A 166 -1.94 7.97 -14.34
CA ASN A 166 -2.52 9.29 -14.15
C ASN A 166 -1.51 10.35 -13.68
N LEU A 167 -0.42 9.96 -13.00
CA LEU A 167 0.64 10.90 -12.61
C LEU A 167 1.55 11.29 -13.78
N ARG A 168 1.71 10.41 -14.78
CA ARG A 168 2.58 10.69 -15.93
C ARG A 168 1.86 11.41 -17.07
N PHE A 169 1.31 12.60 -16.78
CA PHE A 169 0.82 13.52 -17.82
C PHE A 169 1.87 13.80 -18.93
N HIS A 170 3.15 13.57 -18.65
CA HIS A 170 4.28 13.88 -19.55
C HIS A 170 4.89 12.68 -20.29
N SER A 171 4.41 11.44 -20.11
CA SER A 171 5.00 10.26 -20.77
C SER A 171 4.17 9.76 -21.96
N HIS A 172 3.86 10.63 -22.92
CA HIS A 172 3.35 10.30 -24.27
C HIS A 172 2.43 9.05 -24.38
N GLY A 173 1.47 8.88 -23.46
CA GLY A 173 0.51 7.78 -23.49
C GLY A 173 1.04 6.34 -23.30
N LYS A 174 2.31 6.11 -22.94
CA LYS A 174 2.83 4.74 -22.77
C LYS A 174 2.34 4.10 -21.46
N GLU A 175 1.70 2.93 -21.58
CA GLU A 175 1.24 2.13 -20.45
C GLU A 175 2.42 1.73 -19.54
N ILE A 176 2.23 1.85 -18.23
CA ILE A 176 3.22 1.42 -17.24
C ILE A 176 3.05 -0.09 -17.02
N THR A 177 4.15 -0.80 -17.18
CA THR A 177 4.22 -2.24 -16.94
C THR A 177 5.02 -2.56 -15.69
N ASP A 178 4.90 -3.80 -15.19
CA ASP A 178 5.66 -4.30 -14.05
C ASP A 178 7.19 -4.16 -14.29
N VAL A 179 7.63 -4.29 -15.55
CA VAL A 179 9.02 -4.10 -15.96
C VAL A 179 9.47 -2.65 -15.81
N ASP A 180 8.60 -1.69 -16.10
CA ASP A 180 8.91 -0.27 -15.93
C ASP A 180 9.06 0.11 -14.45
N ILE A 181 8.23 -0.47 -13.58
CA ILE A 181 8.32 -0.31 -12.12
C ILE A 181 9.63 -0.90 -11.60
N LEU A 182 10.00 -2.09 -12.08
CA LEU A 182 11.25 -2.75 -11.72
C LEU A 182 12.48 -1.95 -12.18
N ARG A 183 12.45 -1.46 -13.43
CA ARG A 183 13.52 -0.61 -13.96
C ARG A 183 13.66 0.68 -13.16
N TRP A 184 12.55 1.35 -12.89
CA TRP A 184 12.54 2.58 -12.09
C TRP A 184 13.18 2.37 -10.72
N ALA A 185 12.78 1.32 -9.99
CA ALA A 185 13.31 1.05 -8.66
C ALA A 185 14.83 0.81 -8.68
N ASN A 186 15.32 0.00 -9.63
CA ASN A 186 16.76 -0.20 -9.82
C ASN A 186 17.50 1.09 -10.19
N THR A 187 16.92 1.95 -11.04
CA THR A 187 17.52 3.24 -11.38
C THR A 187 17.62 4.16 -10.15
N GLN A 188 16.60 4.21 -9.30
CA GLN A 188 16.65 5.02 -8.07
C GLN A 188 17.75 4.54 -7.12
N VAL A 189 17.86 3.23 -6.89
CA VAL A 189 18.89 2.65 -6.02
C VAL A 189 20.29 2.78 -6.63
N SER A 190 20.43 2.67 -7.95
CA SER A 190 21.72 2.89 -8.62
C SER A 190 22.18 4.34 -8.49
N ASN A 191 21.26 5.31 -8.57
CA ASN A 191 21.58 6.74 -8.47
C ASN A 191 22.00 7.15 -7.05
N SER A 192 21.61 6.40 -6.01
CA SER A 192 22.07 6.63 -4.64
C SER A 192 23.47 6.09 -4.35
N GLY A 193 24.17 5.52 -5.34
CA GLY A 193 25.54 5.00 -5.20
C GLY A 193 25.63 3.58 -4.65
N THR A 194 24.50 2.90 -4.49
CA THR A 194 24.39 1.52 -4.00
C THR A 194 24.38 0.52 -5.15
N GLN A 195 24.96 -0.67 -4.93
CA GLN A 195 25.09 -1.73 -5.95
C GLN A 195 23.95 -2.75 -5.92
N SER A 196 23.01 -2.64 -4.98
CA SER A 196 21.89 -3.57 -4.88
C SER A 196 20.95 -3.42 -6.07
N ARG A 197 20.45 -4.55 -6.56
CA ARG A 197 19.57 -4.61 -7.72
C ARG A 197 18.63 -5.80 -7.60
N MET A 198 17.42 -5.64 -8.11
CA MET A 198 16.48 -6.74 -8.34
C MET A 198 16.28 -7.00 -9.84
N ASN A 199 16.38 -8.24 -10.26
CA ASN A 199 16.08 -8.71 -11.60
C ASN A 199 14.59 -9.06 -11.76
N SER A 200 13.95 -9.48 -10.67
CA SER A 200 12.53 -9.79 -10.60
C SER A 200 11.95 -9.53 -9.22
N PHE A 201 10.65 -9.30 -9.13
CA PHE A 201 9.91 -9.24 -7.86
C PHE A 201 9.84 -10.59 -7.12
N LYS A 202 10.42 -11.66 -7.70
CA LYS A 202 10.55 -13.01 -7.11
C LYS A 202 11.94 -13.28 -6.51
N ASP A 203 12.86 -12.33 -6.60
CA ASP A 203 14.26 -12.55 -6.20
C ASP A 203 14.38 -12.81 -4.70
N LYS A 204 14.98 -13.94 -4.33
CA LYS A 204 15.10 -14.35 -2.92
C LYS A 204 16.00 -13.44 -2.09
N SER A 205 16.90 -12.69 -2.74
CA SER A 205 17.69 -11.63 -2.10
C SER A 205 16.82 -10.54 -1.47
N LEU A 206 15.60 -10.30 -2.00
CA LEU A 206 14.68 -9.29 -1.44
C LEU A 206 14.22 -9.61 -0.01
N SER A 207 14.40 -10.84 0.46
CA SER A 207 14.00 -11.26 1.81
C SER A 207 14.77 -10.58 2.94
N ASP A 208 15.97 -10.05 2.67
CA ASP A 208 16.77 -9.30 3.67
C ASP A 208 16.24 -7.88 3.92
N GLY A 209 15.41 -7.36 3.02
CA GLY A 209 14.84 -6.02 3.07
C GLY A 209 15.80 -4.88 2.70
N ILE A 210 17.08 -5.16 2.45
CA ILE A 210 18.10 -4.13 2.21
C ILE A 210 17.77 -3.30 0.97
N PHE A 211 17.40 -3.96 -0.13
CA PHE A 211 17.00 -3.28 -1.36
C PHE A 211 15.87 -2.25 -1.14
N PHE A 212 14.85 -2.59 -0.34
CA PHE A 212 13.74 -1.67 -0.08
C PHE A 212 14.14 -0.52 0.83
N LEU A 213 15.03 -0.75 1.81
CA LEU A 213 15.57 0.31 2.66
C LEU A 213 16.42 1.28 1.85
N GLU A 214 17.27 0.78 0.95
CA GLU A 214 18.02 1.61 0.01
C GLU A 214 17.10 2.39 -0.92
N LEU A 215 16.07 1.75 -1.49
CA LEU A 215 15.06 2.42 -2.33
C LEU A 215 14.34 3.54 -1.57
N LEU A 216 13.91 3.29 -0.34
CA LEU A 216 13.26 4.30 0.51
C LEU A 216 14.20 5.46 0.84
N SER A 217 15.48 5.17 1.09
CA SER A 217 16.50 6.18 1.34
C SER A 217 16.83 7.01 0.09
N ALA A 218 16.78 6.40 -1.10
CA ALA A 218 16.96 7.08 -2.38
C ALA A 218 15.78 8.00 -2.70
N VAL A 219 14.56 7.51 -2.44
CA VAL A 219 13.31 8.24 -2.71
C VAL A 219 13.09 9.40 -1.73
N GLN A 220 13.43 9.22 -0.46
CA GLN A 220 13.39 10.28 0.54
C GLN A 220 14.64 10.24 1.41
N PRO A 221 15.61 11.15 1.17
CA PRO A 221 16.78 11.26 2.03
C PRO A 221 16.38 11.42 3.49
N ARG A 222 17.09 10.72 4.39
CA ARG A 222 16.84 10.69 5.85
C ARG A 222 15.55 9.98 6.30
N ALA A 223 14.81 9.31 5.40
CA ALA A 223 13.68 8.48 5.81
C ALA A 223 14.11 7.22 6.59
N VAL A 224 15.31 6.71 6.28
CA VAL A 224 15.88 5.52 6.88
C VAL A 224 16.95 5.90 7.90
N ASN A 225 16.81 5.38 9.12
CA ASN A 225 17.87 5.38 10.11
C ASN A 225 18.61 4.03 10.04
N TRP A 226 19.79 4.06 9.43
CA TRP A 226 20.63 2.87 9.24
C TRP A 226 21.12 2.23 10.54
N SER A 227 21.08 2.95 11.68
CA SER A 227 21.41 2.34 12.98
C SER A 227 20.40 1.30 13.45
N LEU A 228 19.19 1.30 12.88
CA LEU A 228 18.13 0.33 13.18
C LEU A 228 18.09 -0.82 12.17
N VAL A 229 18.87 -0.74 11.10
CA VAL A 229 18.88 -1.72 10.02
C VAL A 229 19.82 -2.86 10.38
N THR A 230 19.33 -4.09 10.21
CA THR A 230 20.10 -5.32 10.43
C THR A 230 20.60 -5.90 9.12
N LYS A 231 21.51 -6.87 9.19
CA LYS A 231 22.06 -7.53 7.98
C LYS A 231 21.03 -8.41 7.26
N GLY A 232 19.96 -8.84 7.93
CA GLY A 232 18.91 -9.66 7.34
C GLY A 232 19.36 -11.11 7.07
N VAL A 233 20.27 -11.66 7.88
CA VAL A 233 20.73 -13.05 7.72
C VAL A 233 19.79 -14.01 8.44
N ALA A 234 19.46 -13.70 9.70
CA ALA A 234 18.52 -14.49 10.51
C ALA A 234 17.07 -14.08 10.23
N ASP A 235 16.11 -14.99 10.45
CA ASP A 235 14.69 -14.73 10.17
C ASP A 235 14.13 -13.57 11.02
N ASP A 236 14.56 -13.44 12.27
CA ASP A 236 14.17 -12.32 13.14
C ASP A 236 14.71 -10.99 12.62
N GLU A 237 15.93 -10.97 12.08
CA GLU A 237 16.54 -9.79 11.44
C GLU A 237 15.75 -9.35 10.21
N LYS A 238 15.44 -10.30 9.33
CA LYS A 238 14.60 -10.06 8.15
C LYS A 238 13.24 -9.49 8.54
N LYS A 239 12.63 -10.05 9.59
CA LYS A 239 11.33 -9.59 10.11
C LYS A 239 11.40 -8.17 10.69
N MET A 240 12.49 -7.83 11.40
CA MET A 240 12.73 -6.47 11.88
C MET A 240 12.87 -5.48 10.72
N ASN A 241 13.70 -5.80 9.72
CA ASN A 241 13.85 -4.98 8.52
C ASN A 241 12.52 -4.81 7.77
N ALA A 242 11.77 -5.89 7.55
CA ALA A 242 10.46 -5.88 6.89
C ALA A 242 9.43 -5.01 7.62
N THR A 243 9.37 -5.11 8.96
CA THR A 243 8.50 -4.27 9.79
C THR A 243 8.88 -2.80 9.69
N TYR A 244 10.18 -2.51 9.64
CA TYR A 244 10.69 -1.16 9.51
C TYR A 244 10.37 -0.54 8.13
N ILE A 245 10.56 -1.31 7.05
CA ILE A 245 10.20 -0.92 5.67
C ILE A 245 8.72 -0.52 5.59
N ILE A 246 7.82 -1.36 6.11
CA ILE A 246 6.38 -1.10 6.10
C ILE A 246 6.06 0.19 6.87
N SER A 247 6.71 0.39 8.01
CA SER A 247 6.50 1.57 8.85
C SER A 247 6.95 2.85 8.14
N ILE A 248 8.11 2.85 7.50
CA ILE A 248 8.61 3.99 6.72
C ILE A 248 7.72 4.26 5.52
N ALA A 249 7.39 3.24 4.72
CA ALA A 249 6.55 3.41 3.54
C ALA A 249 5.17 4.00 3.90
N ARG A 250 4.54 3.53 4.98
CA ARG A 250 3.30 4.12 5.52
C ARG A 250 3.50 5.55 6.01
N LYS A 251 4.62 5.86 6.68
CA LYS A 251 4.96 7.22 7.12
C LYS A 251 5.11 8.19 5.94
N LEU A 252 5.67 7.73 4.82
CA LEU A 252 5.71 8.53 3.59
C LEU A 252 4.30 8.77 3.03
N GLY A 253 3.35 7.88 3.28
CA GLY A 253 1.97 7.96 2.79
C GLY A 253 1.65 6.91 1.73
N CYS A 254 2.47 5.86 1.60
CA CYS A 254 2.15 4.72 0.77
C CYS A 254 0.98 3.94 1.41
N SER A 255 -0.14 3.85 0.70
CA SER A 255 -1.31 3.06 1.13
C SER A 255 -1.09 1.58 0.82
N ILE A 256 -0.46 0.86 1.76
CA ILE A 256 -0.03 -0.54 1.59
C ILE A 256 -0.61 -1.46 2.67
N PHE A 257 -0.97 -2.69 2.27
CA PHE A 257 -1.69 -3.66 3.08
C PHE A 257 -0.97 -5.00 3.26
N LEU A 258 0.30 -5.08 2.88
CA LEU A 258 1.15 -6.25 3.10
C LEU A 258 1.61 -6.39 4.56
N LEU A 259 1.99 -7.61 4.94
CA LEU A 259 2.60 -7.95 6.23
C LEU A 259 4.12 -8.11 6.09
N PRO A 260 4.89 -8.07 7.21
CA PRO A 260 6.32 -8.35 7.17
C PRO A 260 6.65 -9.68 6.50
N GLU A 261 5.82 -10.71 6.74
CA GLU A 261 5.99 -12.04 6.18
C GLU A 261 5.92 -12.05 4.63
N ASP A 262 5.16 -11.12 4.02
CA ASP A 262 5.11 -11.00 2.56
C ASP A 262 6.44 -10.54 1.95
N LEU A 263 7.27 -9.82 2.72
CA LEU A 263 8.62 -9.44 2.29
C LEU A 263 9.61 -10.58 2.54
N THR A 264 9.59 -11.18 3.73
CA THR A 264 10.55 -12.24 4.09
C THR A 264 10.36 -13.50 3.25
N GLU A 265 9.13 -13.84 2.89
CA GLU A 265 8.80 -14.99 2.02
C GLU A 265 8.91 -14.65 0.51
N VAL A 266 9.07 -13.37 0.18
CA VAL A 266 9.14 -12.83 -1.18
C VAL A 266 7.84 -13.08 -1.96
N ASN A 267 6.74 -12.56 -1.43
CA ASN A 267 5.46 -12.53 -2.11
C ASN A 267 5.50 -11.45 -3.22
N GLN A 268 5.79 -11.89 -4.45
CA GLN A 268 5.91 -11.03 -5.64
C GLN A 268 4.74 -10.06 -5.84
N LYS A 269 3.51 -10.45 -5.47
CA LYS A 269 2.31 -9.63 -5.64
C LYS A 269 2.41 -8.39 -4.75
N MET A 270 2.71 -8.63 -3.47
CA MET A 270 2.82 -7.59 -2.46
C MET A 270 4.07 -6.73 -2.65
N ILE A 271 5.18 -7.33 -3.09
CA ILE A 271 6.41 -6.61 -3.46
C ILE A 271 6.17 -5.65 -4.63
N LEU A 272 5.46 -6.10 -5.69
CA LEU A 272 5.08 -5.24 -6.80
C LEU A 272 4.25 -4.06 -6.29
N THR A 273 3.22 -4.32 -5.48
CA THR A 273 2.36 -3.27 -4.91
C THR A 273 3.13 -2.29 -4.03
N LEU A 274 4.05 -2.76 -3.19
CA LEU A 274 4.91 -1.91 -2.37
C LEU A 274 5.76 -1.00 -3.24
N THR A 275 6.48 -1.58 -4.21
CA THR A 275 7.37 -0.83 -5.11
C THR A 275 6.61 0.21 -5.92
N ALA A 276 5.46 -0.19 -6.47
CA ALA A 276 4.57 0.69 -7.23
C ALA A 276 3.99 1.82 -6.36
N SER A 277 3.70 1.55 -5.07
CA SER A 277 3.22 2.58 -4.14
C SER A 277 4.30 3.60 -3.78
N ILE A 278 5.54 3.14 -3.58
CA ILE A 278 6.69 4.04 -3.37
C ILE A 278 6.92 4.90 -4.62
N MET A 279 6.87 4.30 -5.80
CA MET A 279 6.97 5.01 -7.08
C MET A 279 5.86 6.06 -7.23
N TYR A 280 4.61 5.69 -6.92
CA TYR A 280 3.47 6.60 -6.98
C TYR A 280 3.66 7.79 -6.05
N TRP A 281 4.11 7.55 -4.82
CA TRP A 281 4.38 8.61 -3.87
C TRP A 281 5.49 9.56 -4.37
N TYR A 282 6.60 9.02 -4.86
CA TYR A 282 7.73 9.80 -5.38
C TYR A 282 7.30 10.68 -6.56
N LEU A 283 6.57 10.13 -7.53
CA LEU A 283 6.13 10.85 -8.73
C LEU A 283 5.04 11.89 -8.44
N LYS A 284 4.36 11.79 -7.28
CA LYS A 284 3.34 12.76 -6.88
C LYS A 284 3.96 14.05 -6.31
N GLN A 285 5.22 14.01 -5.88
CA GLN A 285 5.86 15.21 -5.36
C GLN A 285 6.10 16.24 -6.48
N PRO A 286 5.87 17.53 -6.23
CA PRO A 286 6.28 18.57 -7.16
C PRO A 286 7.80 18.50 -7.34
N VAL A 287 8.26 18.49 -8.59
CA VAL A 287 9.70 18.55 -8.89
C VAL A 287 10.16 19.96 -8.55
N ASP A 288 10.88 20.14 -7.44
CA ASP A 288 11.63 21.36 -7.19
C ASP A 288 12.66 21.54 -8.32
N GLN A 289 12.44 22.52 -9.19
CA GLN A 289 13.30 22.81 -10.35
C GLN A 289 14.67 23.43 -10.02
N ASP A 290 15.08 23.52 -8.75
CA ASP A 290 16.26 24.30 -8.34
C ASP A 290 17.49 23.47 -7.93
N LYS A 291 17.79 22.39 -8.65
CA LYS A 291 19.08 21.69 -8.48
C LYS A 291 19.68 21.25 -9.81
N GLN A 292 19.92 22.20 -10.73
CA GLN A 292 20.99 22.12 -11.74
C GLN A 292 21.13 23.44 -12.52
N SER A 293 21.70 24.47 -11.88
CA SER A 293 22.47 25.51 -12.59
C SER A 293 23.56 26.02 -11.66
N GLY A 294 24.73 25.41 -11.76
CA GLY A 294 25.89 25.73 -10.95
C GLY A 294 27.12 24.95 -11.40
N THR A 295 27.31 24.82 -12.71
CA THR A 295 28.59 24.42 -13.29
C THR A 295 29.46 25.66 -13.40
N SER A 296 30.49 25.67 -12.55
CA SER A 296 31.85 26.15 -12.79
C SER A 296 32.14 26.65 -14.21
N ASP A 297 32.46 27.93 -14.33
CA ASP A 297 33.45 28.42 -15.30
C ASP A 297 34.45 29.31 -14.54
N SER A 298 35.63 28.74 -14.30
CA SER A 298 36.85 29.50 -14.04
C SER A 298 37.54 29.70 -15.38
N GLU A 299 37.63 30.94 -15.87
CA GLU A 299 38.73 31.35 -16.74
C GLU A 299 39.29 32.69 -16.25
N THR A 300 40.57 32.61 -15.88
CA THR A 300 41.49 33.69 -15.55
C THR A 300 41.89 34.43 -16.82
N ILE A 301 42.04 35.75 -16.79
CA ILE A 301 43.16 36.48 -17.42
C ILE A 301 43.32 37.85 -16.72
N SER A 302 44.57 38.13 -16.42
CA SER A 302 45.20 39.22 -15.67
C SER A 302 45.48 40.50 -16.48
N ASN A 303 45.56 41.65 -15.78
CA ASN A 303 46.59 42.73 -15.89
C ASN A 303 46.14 43.97 -15.07
N SER A 304 46.76 44.28 -13.92
CA SER A 304 47.79 45.33 -13.70
C SER A 304 47.35 46.75 -14.14
N THR A 305 47.11 47.71 -13.24
CA THR A 305 48.08 48.70 -12.69
C THR A 305 47.25 49.72 -11.85
N LEU A 306 47.58 49.95 -10.57
CA LEU A 306 48.27 51.12 -9.96
C LEU A 306 47.62 52.51 -10.16
N ASP A 307 47.47 53.21 -9.02
CA ASP A 307 47.20 54.64 -8.75
C ASP A 307 45.84 55.20 -9.23
N ASP A 308 45.16 56.11 -8.52
CA ASP A 308 45.67 57.25 -7.76
C ASP A 308 44.65 57.74 -6.70
N SER A 309 45.14 58.56 -5.78
CA SER A 309 44.50 59.06 -4.57
C SER A 309 43.68 60.34 -4.77
N ALA A 310 42.77 60.54 -3.80
CA ALA A 310 42.45 61.81 -3.13
C ALA A 310 41.41 62.79 -3.73
N SER A 311 40.51 63.19 -2.81
CA SER A 311 39.87 64.53 -2.63
C SER A 311 38.94 65.04 -3.74
N GLU A 312 37.89 65.83 -3.54
CA GLU A 312 37.20 66.55 -2.47
C GLU A 312 35.91 67.03 -3.20
N SER A 313 34.69 67.07 -2.67
CA SER A 313 34.15 68.16 -1.87
C SER A 313 32.61 68.14 -2.01
N SER A 314 31.96 68.39 -0.88
CA SER A 314 30.65 69.01 -0.62
C SER A 314 29.87 69.66 -1.77
N ILE A 315 28.53 69.52 -1.73
CA ILE A 315 27.59 70.64 -1.44
C ILE A 315 26.18 70.09 -1.21
N GLU A 316 25.58 70.55 -0.10
CA GLU A 316 24.16 70.46 0.26
C GLU A 316 23.30 71.28 -0.71
N GLU A 317 22.04 70.89 -0.95
CA GLU A 317 20.87 71.71 -0.56
C GLU A 317 19.56 71.25 -1.25
N ASN A 318 18.52 71.26 -0.42
CA ASN A 318 17.14 71.64 -0.68
C ASN A 318 16.24 70.76 -1.58
N GLY A 319 15.23 70.19 -0.92
CA GLY A 319 13.92 70.85 -0.96
C GLY A 319 12.76 69.99 -1.46
N ASN A 320 11.90 69.60 -0.50
CA ASN A 320 10.44 69.51 -0.58
C ASN A 320 9.77 69.18 -1.92
N LEU A 321 9.13 67.99 -1.99
CA LEU A 321 7.68 67.79 -1.82
C LEU A 321 7.32 66.30 -1.90
#